data_AF-A0A1S6XX68-F1
#
_entry.id   AF-A0A1S6XX68-F1
#
_cell.length_a   1.000
_cell.length_b   1.000
_cell.length_c   1.000
_cell.angle_alpha   90.00
_cell.angle_beta   90.00
_cell.angle_gamma   90.00
#
_symmetry.space_group_name_H-M   'P 1'
#
loop_
_entity.id
_entity.type
_entity.pdbx_description
1 polymer ?
#
loop_
_entity_poly.entity_id
_entity_poly.type
_entity_poly.pdbx_seq_one_letter_code
_entity_poly.pdbx_strand_id
1 'polypeptide(L)'
;HSESGKYFCEAYVNQSDGRFDKMNEMLTIIVQSPTLDDLVKVIQKLQRQAEVDKETIRENQNKIKIIKDLDTNQQDIISLKEDMNTTKQDIMSIKEDLDTKSQNILSIRENFDTNKHNMIIFQDNLTMTVANLSAALKEVENSVNKLLQYYLVPHRSCRNVISNETRVIVTLSSGLKVMCDTKTDGGGWIIFQRRI
;
A
#
# COMPACT_ATOMS: atom_id res chain seq x y z
N HIS A 1 1.56 39.53 -87.49
CA HIS A 1 0.41 39.93 -88.32
C HIS A 1 -0.45 40.88 -87.52
N SER A 2 -0.80 42.04 -88.07
CA SER A 2 -1.75 42.95 -87.42
C SER A 2 -3.13 42.32 -87.52
N GLU A 3 -3.86 42.24 -86.42
CA GLU A 3 -5.28 41.89 -86.41
C GLU A 3 -6.15 42.97 -87.08
N SER A 4 -5.53 44.05 -87.58
CA SER A 4 -6.19 45.02 -88.45
C SER A 4 -6.40 44.43 -89.84
N GLY A 5 -7.59 44.57 -90.38
CA GLY A 5 -7.94 44.02 -91.68
C GLY A 5 -9.32 44.44 -92.15
N LYS A 6 -9.63 44.09 -93.40
CA LYS A 6 -10.99 44.21 -93.95
C LYS A 6 -11.71 42.90 -93.70
N TYR A 7 -12.80 42.98 -92.97
CA TYR A 7 -13.67 41.86 -92.64
C TYR A 7 -14.99 42.06 -93.39
N PHE A 8 -15.49 40.99 -94.00
CA PHE A 8 -16.77 41.04 -94.70
C PHE A 8 -17.81 40.35 -93.84
N CYS A 9 -18.85 41.08 -93.49
CA CYS A 9 -20.06 40.49 -92.92
C CYS A 9 -21.04 40.25 -94.07
N GLU A 10 -21.40 38.99 -94.27
CA GLU A 10 -22.39 38.59 -95.27
C GLU A 10 -23.63 38.05 -94.58
N ALA A 11 -24.79 38.56 -94.98
CA ALA A 11 -26.10 38.10 -94.56
C ALA A 11 -26.91 37.71 -95.79
N TYR A 12 -27.67 36.62 -95.68
CA TYR A 12 -28.51 36.10 -96.76
C TYR A 12 -29.96 36.21 -96.32
N VAL A 13 -30.79 36.84 -97.16
CA VAL A 13 -32.22 37.03 -96.91
C VAL A 13 -32.99 36.25 -97.97
N ASN A 14 -33.84 35.34 -97.52
CA ASN A 14 -34.70 34.55 -98.40
C ASN A 14 -36.08 35.19 -98.44
N GLN A 15 -36.49 35.66 -99.62
CA GLN A 15 -37.80 36.23 -99.83
C GLN A 15 -38.83 35.13 -100.14
N SER A 16 -40.08 35.35 -99.74
CA SER A 16 -41.15 34.37 -99.89
C SER A 16 -41.55 34.06 -101.33
N ASP A 17 -41.12 34.87 -102.31
CA ASP A 17 -41.32 34.64 -103.74
C ASP A 17 -40.22 33.76 -104.38
N GLY A 18 -39.27 33.27 -103.56
CA GLY A 18 -38.16 32.40 -103.98
C GLY A 18 -36.89 33.15 -104.38
N ARG A 19 -36.86 34.49 -104.28
CA ARG A 19 -35.63 35.27 -104.48
C ARG A 19 -34.71 35.22 -103.25
N PHE A 20 -33.41 35.21 -103.54
CA PHE A 20 -32.35 35.23 -102.54
C PHE A 20 -31.58 36.55 -102.68
N ASP A 21 -31.61 37.37 -101.64
CA ASP A 21 -30.82 38.58 -101.58
C ASP A 21 -29.60 38.35 -100.69
N LYS A 22 -28.43 38.58 -101.25
CA LYS A 22 -27.18 38.58 -100.51
C LYS A 22 -26.83 40.03 -100.17
N MET A 23 -26.81 40.33 -98.88
CA MET A 23 -26.32 41.60 -98.37
C MET A 23 -24.92 41.37 -97.84
N ASN A 24 -23.95 42.15 -98.31
CA ASN A 24 -22.63 42.16 -97.72
C ASN A 24 -22.22 43.58 -97.36
N GLU A 25 -21.53 43.69 -96.23
CA GLU A 25 -20.96 44.94 -95.77
C GLU A 25 -19.51 44.70 -95.35
N MET A 26 -18.62 45.55 -95.86
CA MET A 26 -17.19 45.47 -95.57
C MET A 26 -16.89 46.38 -94.38
N LEU A 27 -16.42 45.78 -93.30
CA LEU A 27 -15.94 46.47 -92.10
C LEU A 27 -14.41 46.51 -92.14
N THR A 28 -13.83 47.69 -91.97
CA THR A 28 -12.38 47.81 -91.78
C THR A 28 -12.10 47.92 -90.28
N ILE A 29 -11.47 46.90 -89.71
CA ILE A 29 -11.03 46.92 -88.31
C ILE A 29 -9.59 47.39 -88.30
N ILE A 30 -9.32 48.45 -87.53
CA ILE A 30 -7.96 48.96 -87.28
C ILE A 30 -7.68 48.78 -85.80
N VAL A 31 -6.84 47.78 -85.50
CA VAL A 31 -6.31 47.54 -84.17
C VAL A 31 -5.22 48.57 -83.90
N GLN A 32 -5.50 49.47 -82.95
CA GLN A 32 -4.55 50.48 -82.53
C GLN A 32 -3.49 49.89 -81.59
N SER A 33 -2.25 50.38 -81.69
CA SER A 33 -1.20 50.06 -80.72
C SER A 33 -1.58 50.60 -79.34
N PRO A 34 -1.23 49.88 -78.26
CA PRO A 34 -1.47 50.36 -76.90
C PRO A 34 -0.86 51.74 -76.67
N THR A 35 -1.58 52.57 -75.93
CA THR A 35 -1.12 53.89 -75.52
C THR A 35 -0.43 53.84 -74.16
N LEU A 36 0.23 54.92 -73.77
CA LEU A 36 0.78 55.07 -72.42
C LEU A 36 -0.31 54.95 -71.34
N ASP A 37 -1.52 55.44 -71.62
CA ASP A 37 -2.67 55.35 -70.70
C ASP A 37 -3.12 53.90 -70.48
N ASP A 38 -3.12 53.08 -71.53
CA ASP A 38 -3.39 51.64 -71.42
C ASP A 38 -2.37 50.96 -70.50
N LEU A 39 -1.10 51.36 -70.61
CA LEU A 39 -0.04 50.85 -69.74
C LEU A 39 -0.22 51.31 -68.28
N VAL A 40 -0.58 52.57 -68.04
CA VAL A 40 -0.86 53.10 -66.70
C VAL A 40 -2.01 52.35 -66.03
N LYS A 41 -3.10 52.06 -66.77
CA LYS A 41 -4.22 51.26 -66.27
C LYS A 41 -3.79 49.85 -65.87
N VAL A 42 -2.88 49.22 -66.63
CA VAL A 42 -2.31 47.91 -66.28
C VAL A 42 -1.47 48.01 -65.02
N ILE A 43 -0.61 49.02 -64.88
CA ILE A 43 0.21 49.23 -63.68
C ILE A 43 -0.67 49.43 -62.45
N GLN A 44 -1.74 50.23 -62.54
CA GLN A 44 -2.68 50.41 -61.42
C GLN A 44 -3.37 49.10 -61.02
N LYS A 45 -3.75 48.25 -61.98
CA LYS A 45 -4.31 46.92 -61.69
C LYS A 45 -3.28 46.02 -60.99
N LEU A 46 -2.05 45.99 -61.49
CA LEU A 46 -0.97 45.22 -60.87
C LEU A 46 -0.65 45.71 -59.46
N GLN A 47 -0.67 47.02 -59.22
CA GLN A 47 -0.42 47.60 -57.92
C GLN A 47 -1.52 47.22 -56.92
N ARG A 48 -2.81 47.25 -57.34
CA ARG A 48 -3.91 46.77 -56.51
C ARG A 48 -3.79 45.28 -56.21
N GLN A 49 -3.43 44.46 -57.20
CA GLN A 49 -3.24 43.02 -57.00
C GLN A 49 -2.09 42.75 -56.02
N ALA A 50 -0.97 43.48 -56.13
CA ALA A 50 0.15 43.32 -55.22
C ALA A 50 -0.21 43.62 -53.76
N GLU A 51 -1.06 44.62 -53.50
CA GLU A 51 -1.55 44.89 -52.15
C GLU A 51 -2.49 43.79 -51.63
N VAL A 52 -3.36 43.22 -52.49
CA VAL A 52 -4.20 42.06 -52.14
C VAL A 52 -3.36 40.83 -51.81
N ASP A 53 -2.35 40.55 -52.64
CA ASP A 53 -1.45 39.41 -52.44
C ASP A 53 -0.64 39.57 -51.15
N LYS A 54 -0.21 40.79 -50.82
CA LYS A 54 0.51 41.11 -49.58
C LYS A 54 -0.32 40.81 -48.34
N GLU A 55 -1.60 41.21 -48.30
CA GLU A 55 -2.46 40.88 -47.16
C GLU A 55 -2.73 39.37 -47.08
N THR A 56 -2.93 38.71 -48.22
CA THR A 56 -3.09 37.24 -48.26
C THR A 56 -1.85 36.53 -47.71
N ILE A 57 -0.66 36.99 -48.06
CA ILE A 57 0.61 36.47 -47.53
C ILE A 57 0.68 36.70 -46.02
N ARG A 58 0.28 37.88 -45.52
CA ARG A 58 0.27 38.20 -44.10
C ARG A 58 -0.67 37.28 -43.30
N GLU A 59 -1.86 37.01 -43.83
CA GLU A 59 -2.79 36.05 -43.22
C GLU A 59 -2.22 34.63 -43.19
N ASN A 60 -1.58 34.19 -44.28
CA ASN A 60 -0.97 32.88 -44.34
C ASN A 60 0.22 32.74 -43.37
N GLN A 61 1.01 33.78 -43.16
CA GLN A 61 2.07 33.80 -42.15
C GLN A 61 1.50 33.58 -40.73
N ASN A 62 0.37 34.22 -40.40
CA ASN A 62 -0.30 34.01 -39.11
C ASN A 62 -0.82 32.57 -38.96
N LYS A 63 -1.43 32.00 -40.01
CA LYS A 63 -1.86 30.59 -40.00
C LYS A 63 -0.68 29.63 -39.79
N ILE A 64 0.47 29.90 -40.42
CA ILE A 64 1.70 29.11 -40.22
C ILE A 64 2.22 29.21 -38.79
N LYS A 65 2.09 30.37 -38.12
CA LYS A 65 2.46 30.51 -36.70
C LYS A 65 1.64 29.56 -35.81
N ILE A 66 0.32 29.47 -36.04
CA ILE A 66 -0.56 28.53 -35.32
C ILE A 66 -0.11 27.07 -35.51
N ILE A 67 0.39 26.71 -36.70
CA ILE A 67 0.92 25.36 -36.95
C ILE A 67 2.15 25.05 -36.06
N LYS A 68 3.02 26.03 -35.82
CA LYS A 68 4.18 25.82 -34.91
C LYS A 68 3.75 25.60 -33.45
N ASP A 69 2.70 26.29 -33.01
CA ASP A 69 2.14 26.09 -31.68
C ASP A 69 1.54 24.67 -31.55
N LEU A 70 0.95 24.15 -32.64
CA LEU A 70 0.48 22.75 -32.70
C LEU A 70 1.64 21.74 -32.57
N ASP A 71 2.77 21.99 -33.23
CA ASP A 71 3.96 21.12 -33.11
C ASP A 71 4.49 21.11 -31.66
N THR A 72 4.46 22.26 -30.97
CA THR A 72 4.87 22.36 -29.57
C THR A 72 3.93 21.57 -28.66
N ASN A 73 2.62 21.73 -28.83
CA ASN A 73 1.63 20.95 -28.10
C ASN A 73 1.78 19.44 -28.36
N GLN A 74 2.17 19.04 -29.57
CA GLN A 74 2.43 17.64 -29.88
C GLN A 74 3.64 17.09 -29.10
N GLN A 75 4.70 17.88 -28.91
CA GLN A 75 5.83 17.49 -28.05
C GLN A 75 5.42 17.39 -26.58
N ASP A 76 4.61 18.32 -26.08
CA ASP A 76 4.10 18.27 -24.71
C ASP A 76 3.24 17.00 -24.48
N ILE A 77 2.41 16.62 -25.46
CA ILE A 77 1.62 15.38 -25.41
C ILE A 77 2.53 14.14 -25.38
N ILE A 78 3.64 14.14 -26.11
CA ILE A 78 4.62 13.05 -26.09
C ILE A 78 5.27 12.94 -24.70
N SER A 79 5.72 14.06 -24.13
CA SER A 79 6.31 14.09 -22.78
C SER A 79 5.31 13.60 -21.73
N LEU A 80 4.05 14.09 -21.77
CA LEU A 80 3.00 13.64 -20.85
C LEU A 80 2.74 12.14 -20.95
N LYS A 81 2.81 11.57 -22.16
CA LYS A 81 2.65 10.13 -22.36
C LYS A 81 3.79 9.33 -21.73
N GLU A 82 5.02 9.84 -21.79
CA GLU A 82 6.17 9.23 -21.12
C GLU A 82 6.02 9.29 -19.59
N ASP A 83 5.66 10.45 -19.05
CA ASP A 83 5.40 10.63 -17.61
C ASP A 83 4.28 9.71 -17.10
N MET A 84 3.21 9.55 -17.89
CA MET A 84 2.14 8.60 -17.58
C MET A 84 2.62 7.15 -17.57
N ASN A 85 3.52 6.77 -18.46
CA ASN A 85 4.10 5.42 -18.47
C ASN A 85 4.99 5.18 -17.25
N THR A 86 5.80 6.16 -16.86
CA THR A 86 6.60 6.10 -15.63
C THR A 86 5.71 5.96 -14.40
N THR A 87 4.69 6.81 -14.28
CA THR A 87 3.70 6.75 -13.19
C THR A 87 3.02 5.39 -13.11
N LYS A 88 2.71 4.78 -14.26
CA LYS A 88 2.14 3.43 -14.32
C LYS A 88 3.09 2.37 -13.75
N GLN A 89 4.40 2.46 -14.03
CA GLN A 89 5.39 1.54 -13.47
C GLN A 89 5.52 1.72 -11.95
N ASP A 90 5.56 2.97 -11.46
CA ASP A 90 5.63 3.25 -10.03
C ASP A 90 4.42 2.66 -9.28
N ILE A 91 3.22 2.79 -9.85
CA ILE A 91 2.00 2.19 -9.29
C ILE A 91 2.10 0.64 -9.25
N MET A 92 2.72 0.02 -10.26
CA MET A 92 2.93 -1.42 -10.27
C MET A 92 3.90 -1.86 -9.17
N SER A 93 5.02 -1.16 -8.99
CA SER A 93 5.97 -1.46 -7.90
C SER A 93 5.35 -1.25 -6.52
N ILE A 94 4.57 -0.18 -6.31
CA ILE A 94 3.83 0.05 -5.06
C ILE A 94 2.86 -1.10 -4.76
N LYS A 95 2.20 -1.64 -5.78
CA LYS A 95 1.30 -2.78 -5.63
C LYS A 95 2.05 -4.04 -5.16
N GLU A 96 3.20 -4.34 -5.76
CA GLU A 96 4.04 -5.49 -5.38
C GLU A 96 4.55 -5.38 -3.93
N ASP A 97 4.97 -4.17 -3.52
CA ASP A 97 5.36 -3.88 -2.14
C ASP A 97 4.21 -4.07 -1.16
N LEU A 98 2.99 -3.65 -1.54
CA LEU A 98 1.80 -3.82 -0.71
C LEU A 98 1.42 -5.30 -0.56
N ASP A 99 1.48 -6.06 -1.65
CA ASP A 99 1.21 -7.50 -1.64
C ASP A 99 2.23 -8.23 -0.72
N THR A 100 3.51 -7.87 -0.81
CA THR A 100 4.57 -8.42 0.07
C THR A 100 4.33 -8.07 1.54
N LYS A 101 3.96 -6.82 1.84
CA LYS A 101 3.63 -6.39 3.21
C LYS A 101 2.40 -7.13 3.75
N SER A 102 1.41 -7.40 2.90
CA SER A 102 0.22 -8.20 3.26
C SER A 102 0.61 -9.62 3.69
N GLN A 103 1.48 -10.29 2.93
CA GLN A 103 1.99 -11.62 3.28
C GLN A 103 2.78 -11.62 4.60
N ASN A 104 3.62 -10.60 4.82
CA ASN A 104 4.36 -10.48 6.09
C ASN A 104 3.41 -10.32 7.28
N ILE A 105 2.32 -9.55 7.14
CA ILE A 105 1.30 -9.39 8.19
C ILE A 105 0.60 -10.72 8.49
N LEU A 106 0.30 -11.53 7.45
CA LEU A 106 -0.27 -12.86 7.63
C LEU A 106 0.66 -13.78 8.43
N SER A 107 1.95 -13.83 8.07
CA SER A 107 2.94 -14.62 8.80
C SER A 107 3.11 -14.17 10.25
N ILE A 108 3.13 -12.86 10.52
CA ILE A 108 3.18 -12.32 11.89
C ILE A 108 1.96 -12.76 12.70
N ARG A 109 0.76 -12.74 12.10
CA ARG A 109 -0.46 -13.21 12.76
C ARG A 109 -0.37 -14.69 13.13
N GLU A 110 0.06 -15.54 12.21
CA GLU A 110 0.21 -16.99 12.47
C GLU A 110 1.23 -17.26 13.59
N ASN A 111 2.35 -16.55 13.58
CA ASN A 111 3.35 -16.64 14.65
C ASN A 111 2.79 -16.18 15.99
N PHE A 112 2.00 -15.11 16.01
CA PHE A 112 1.35 -14.61 17.22
C PHE A 112 0.34 -15.62 17.78
N ASP A 113 -0.48 -16.23 16.92
CA ASP A 113 -1.46 -17.24 17.34
C ASP A 113 -0.77 -18.50 17.90
N THR A 114 0.35 -18.91 17.28
CA THR A 114 1.20 -20.00 17.79
C THR A 114 1.77 -19.66 19.16
N ASN A 115 2.31 -18.46 19.34
CA ASN A 115 2.86 -18.01 20.62
C ASN A 115 1.77 -17.92 21.70
N LYS A 116 0.57 -17.45 21.34
CA LYS A 116 -0.59 -17.45 22.23
C LYS A 116 -0.93 -18.86 22.69
N HIS A 117 -0.94 -19.84 21.79
CA HIS A 117 -1.18 -21.24 22.15
C HIS A 117 -0.09 -21.80 23.07
N ASN A 118 1.18 -21.52 22.78
CA ASN A 118 2.30 -21.93 23.64
C ASN A 118 2.18 -21.33 25.06
N MET A 119 1.74 -20.07 25.17
CA MET A 119 1.49 -19.44 26.48
C MET A 119 0.37 -20.14 27.26
N ILE A 120 -0.71 -20.57 26.59
CA ILE A 120 -1.79 -21.35 27.22
C ILE A 120 -1.24 -22.68 27.74
N ILE A 121 -0.49 -23.42 26.91
CA ILE A 121 0.14 -24.69 27.32
C ILE A 121 1.05 -24.48 28.54
N PHE A 122 1.87 -23.42 28.53
CA PHE A 122 2.75 -23.11 29.65
C PHE A 122 1.97 -22.78 30.93
N GLN A 123 0.87 -22.04 30.82
CA GLN A 123 -0.02 -21.74 31.94
C GLN A 123 -0.65 -23.02 32.52
N ASP A 124 -1.10 -23.94 31.66
CA ASP A 124 -1.65 -25.23 32.08
C ASP A 124 -0.60 -26.07 32.81
N ASN A 125 0.61 -26.14 32.26
CA ASN A 125 1.74 -26.85 32.88
C ASN A 125 2.11 -26.27 34.26
N LEU A 126 2.10 -24.93 34.39
CA LEU A 126 2.32 -24.26 35.67
C LEU A 126 1.21 -24.60 36.66
N THR A 127 -0.05 -24.56 36.22
CA THR A 127 -1.21 -24.90 37.06
C THR A 127 -1.12 -26.33 37.59
N MET A 128 -0.75 -27.28 36.72
CA MET A 128 -0.52 -28.67 37.09
C MET A 128 0.64 -28.82 38.08
N THR A 129 1.75 -28.11 37.85
CA THR A 129 2.91 -28.15 38.74
C THR A 129 2.56 -27.59 40.13
N VAL A 130 1.83 -26.49 40.19
CA VAL A 130 1.34 -25.90 41.46
C VAL A 130 0.41 -26.86 42.19
N ALA A 131 -0.50 -27.53 41.47
CA ALA A 131 -1.39 -28.54 42.07
C ALA A 131 -0.59 -29.71 42.67
N ASN A 132 0.40 -30.23 41.94
CA ASN A 132 1.28 -31.30 42.41
C ASN A 132 2.09 -30.87 43.65
N LEU A 133 2.68 -29.67 43.64
CA LEU A 133 3.40 -29.12 44.79
C LEU A 133 2.49 -28.92 46.00
N SER A 134 1.26 -28.44 45.79
CA SER A 134 0.26 -28.29 46.85
C SER A 134 -0.11 -29.64 47.48
N ALA A 135 -0.27 -30.68 46.66
CA ALA A 135 -0.51 -32.03 47.15
C ALA A 135 0.68 -32.55 47.97
N ALA A 136 1.91 -32.44 47.46
CA ALA A 136 3.11 -32.86 48.17
C ALA A 136 3.29 -32.09 49.49
N LEU A 137 2.98 -30.78 49.53
CA LEU A 137 3.05 -29.99 50.75
C LEU A 137 2.07 -30.47 51.80
N LYS A 138 0.83 -30.81 51.41
CA LYS A 138 -0.16 -31.40 52.33
C LYS A 138 0.30 -32.74 52.91
N GLU A 139 0.99 -33.57 52.11
CA GLU A 139 1.55 -34.83 52.60
C GLU A 139 2.66 -34.61 53.64
N VAL A 140 3.54 -33.62 53.40
CA VAL A 140 4.57 -33.22 54.37
C VAL A 140 3.94 -32.66 55.64
N GLU A 141 2.95 -31.77 55.52
CA GLU A 141 2.22 -31.20 56.65
C GLU A 141 1.58 -32.31 57.51
N ASN A 142 0.90 -33.27 56.87
CA ASN A 142 0.32 -34.42 57.57
C ASN A 142 1.39 -35.25 58.31
N SER A 143 2.55 -35.45 57.68
CA SER A 143 3.68 -36.17 58.29
C SER A 143 4.24 -35.43 59.50
N VAL A 144 4.42 -34.11 59.41
CA VAL A 144 4.86 -33.25 60.52
C VAL A 144 3.84 -33.25 61.65
N ASN A 145 2.55 -33.09 61.34
CA ASN A 145 1.48 -33.11 62.34
C ASN A 145 1.42 -34.45 63.11
N LYS A 146 1.66 -35.57 62.43
CA LYS A 146 1.77 -36.88 63.08
C LYS A 146 2.97 -36.97 64.03
N LEU A 147 4.11 -36.41 63.65
CA LEU A 147 5.28 -36.33 64.54
C LEU A 147 5.01 -35.40 65.74
N LEU A 148 4.40 -34.23 65.52
CA LEU A 148 4.03 -33.32 66.60
C LEU A 148 3.05 -33.96 67.58
N GLN A 149 2.06 -34.71 67.09
CA GLN A 149 1.15 -35.48 67.94
C GLN A 149 1.91 -36.51 68.80
N TYR A 150 3.00 -37.09 68.30
CA TYR A 150 3.82 -38.02 69.06
C TYR A 150 4.69 -37.34 70.13
N TYR A 151 5.24 -36.15 69.86
CA TYR A 151 6.17 -35.46 70.78
C TYR A 151 5.53 -34.43 71.73
N LEU A 152 4.42 -33.78 71.35
CA LEU A 152 3.77 -32.74 72.14
C LEU A 152 2.69 -33.27 73.10
N VAL A 153 2.36 -34.57 73.04
CA VAL A 153 1.46 -35.19 74.02
C VAL A 153 2.23 -35.38 75.33
N PRO A 154 1.81 -34.74 76.44
CA PRO A 154 2.49 -34.90 77.71
C PRO A 154 2.49 -36.37 78.13
N HIS A 155 3.67 -36.91 78.45
CA HIS A 155 3.79 -38.31 78.87
C HIS A 155 2.96 -38.52 80.14
N ARG A 156 2.03 -39.48 80.12
CA ARG A 156 1.27 -39.84 81.33
C ARG A 156 2.15 -40.57 82.37
N SER A 157 3.25 -41.17 81.93
CA SER A 157 4.20 -41.95 82.73
C SER A 157 5.54 -42.11 82.00
N CYS A 158 6.62 -42.45 82.72
CA CYS A 158 7.93 -42.77 82.15
C CYS A 158 7.90 -43.94 81.16
N ARG A 159 6.90 -44.84 81.23
CA ARG A 159 6.75 -45.99 80.32
C ARG A 159 6.70 -45.61 78.84
N ASN A 160 6.20 -44.43 78.53
CA ASN A 160 6.04 -43.95 77.15
C ASN A 160 7.08 -42.90 76.77
N VAL A 161 8.13 -42.73 77.59
CA VAL A 161 9.21 -41.77 77.33
C VAL A 161 10.25 -42.43 76.45
N ILE A 162 10.47 -41.85 75.27
CA ILE A 162 11.43 -42.36 74.29
C ILE A 162 12.53 -41.32 74.16
N SER A 163 13.74 -41.70 74.58
CA SER A 163 14.94 -40.85 74.55
C SER A 163 16.16 -41.69 74.22
N ASN A 164 17.12 -41.10 73.52
CA ASN A 164 18.42 -41.72 73.23
C ASN A 164 19.34 -41.74 74.47
N GLU A 165 19.06 -40.88 75.45
CA GLU A 165 19.75 -40.81 76.73
C GLU A 165 19.30 -41.96 77.64
N THR A 166 20.17 -42.44 78.54
CA THR A 166 19.83 -43.48 79.53
C THR A 166 18.83 -42.99 80.57
N ARG A 167 18.91 -41.71 80.93
CA ARG A 167 18.02 -41.08 81.90
C ARG A 167 17.67 -39.68 81.43
N VAL A 168 16.39 -39.35 81.42
CA VAL A 168 15.89 -38.06 80.92
C VAL A 168 14.90 -37.47 81.91
N ILE A 169 14.94 -36.14 82.10
CA ILE A 169 13.95 -35.44 82.92
C ILE A 169 12.81 -34.98 82.02
N VAL A 170 11.59 -35.39 82.34
CA VAL A 170 10.38 -35.02 81.60
C VAL A 170 9.33 -34.41 82.54
N THR A 171 8.43 -33.62 81.98
CA THR A 171 7.22 -33.16 82.69
C THR A 171 6.05 -34.05 82.29
N LEU A 172 5.45 -34.73 83.25
CA LEU A 172 4.29 -35.59 83.00
C LEU A 172 3.03 -34.76 82.74
N SER A 173 1.97 -35.38 82.20
CA SER A 173 0.66 -34.74 82.01
C SER A 173 0.04 -34.20 83.30
N SER A 174 0.48 -34.68 84.46
CA SER A 174 0.10 -34.16 85.78
C SER A 174 0.80 -32.85 86.15
N GLY A 175 1.75 -32.36 85.34
CA GLY A 175 2.63 -31.23 85.66
C GLY A 175 3.84 -31.60 86.51
N LEU A 176 3.98 -32.86 86.93
CA LEU A 176 5.09 -33.33 87.75
C LEU A 176 6.36 -33.52 86.90
N LYS A 177 7.47 -32.91 87.32
CA LYS A 177 8.79 -33.09 86.71
C LYS A 177 9.48 -34.31 87.32
N VAL A 178 9.75 -35.34 86.53
CA VAL A 178 10.31 -36.63 86.98
C VAL A 178 11.54 -37.02 86.14
N MET A 179 12.46 -37.79 86.74
CA MET A 179 13.58 -38.41 86.01
C MET A 179 13.18 -39.83 85.62
N CYS A 180 13.16 -40.11 84.31
CA CYS A 180 12.83 -41.41 83.76
C CYS A 180 14.08 -42.18 83.35
N ASP A 181 14.17 -43.46 83.70
CA ASP A 181 15.11 -44.40 83.10
C ASP A 181 14.48 -45.03 81.85
N THR A 182 15.17 -44.96 80.72
CA THR A 182 14.68 -45.43 79.42
C THR A 182 15.36 -46.70 78.93
N LYS A 183 16.38 -47.22 79.63
CA LYS A 183 17.19 -48.37 79.16
C LYS A 183 17.22 -49.56 80.13
N THR A 184 17.14 -49.34 81.44
CA THR A 184 17.21 -50.44 82.42
C THR A 184 15.94 -51.29 82.38
N ASP A 185 16.11 -52.61 82.21
CA ASP A 185 15.03 -53.61 82.20
C ASP A 185 13.87 -53.28 81.23
N GLY A 186 14.22 -52.84 80.02
CA GLY A 186 13.23 -52.40 79.02
C GLY A 186 12.72 -50.97 79.21
N GLY A 187 13.23 -50.24 80.21
CA GLY A 187 12.95 -48.83 80.45
C GLY A 187 11.57 -48.58 81.08
N GLY A 188 11.23 -47.30 81.26
CA GLY A 188 9.91 -46.87 81.73
C GLY A 188 9.80 -46.57 83.21
N TRP A 189 10.93 -46.49 83.92
CA TRP A 189 10.97 -46.37 85.37
C TRP A 189 11.09 -44.92 85.82
N ILE A 190 10.36 -44.53 86.87
CA ILE A 190 10.60 -43.26 87.57
C ILE A 190 11.70 -43.49 88.59
N ILE A 191 12.76 -42.68 88.53
CA ILE A 191 13.88 -42.75 89.46
C ILE A 191 13.60 -41.81 90.65
N PHE A 192 13.71 -42.35 91.87
CA PHE A 192 13.71 -41.56 93.10
C PHE A 192 15.06 -41.70 93.79
N GLN A 193 15.75 -40.58 94.00
CA GLN A 193 16.99 -40.55 94.78
C GLN A 193 16.65 -40.27 96.25
N ARG A 194 16.98 -41.21 97.15
CA ARG A 194 16.88 -41.02 98.60
C ARG A 194 18.29 -40.86 99.18
N ARG A 195 18.54 -39.77 99.91
CA ARG A 195 19.77 -39.62 100.71
C ARG A 195 19.52 -40.24 102.09
N ILE A 196 20.47 -41.03 102.56
CA ILE A 196 20.52 -41.60 103.91
C ILE A 196 21.52 -40.77 104.71
#